data_AF-A0A8J4NN63-F1
#
_entry.id   AF-A0A8J4NN63-F1
#
_cell.length_a   1.000
_cell.length_b   1.000
_cell.length_c   1.000
_cell.angle_alpha   90.00
_cell.angle_beta   90.00
_cell.angle_gamma   90.00
#
_symmetry.space_group_name_H-M   'P 1'
#
loop_
_entity.id
_entity.type
_entity.pdbx_description
1 polymer ?
#
loop_
_entity_poly.entity_id
_entity_poly.type
_entity_poly.pdbx_seq_one_letter_code
_entity_poly.pdbx_strand_id
1 'polypeptide(L)'
;MPLLWKRGFLLVLCWIIVRSSPTPGSEGHSSVTDCPSCALATLSKDVPSSQPEMVEAVKKHILNMLHLRDRPNITQPVPKAALLNAIKKLHVGKVGEDGYVEIEDDVGRRAEMNEVVEQTSEIITFAESGTAKKMLHFEISKEGSELSVVEHAEVWLFLKVSKANRSRTKVTIRLFQQQRQPKGNSEGAEDMEDGGLKGERSETLISEKAVDTRKSTWHIFPVSSSVQRLLDQGKSSLDVRIACDLCQETGASLVLLGKKKKKEDDGEGKEKDAGEFTGEEEKEQSHRPFLMMLARHSEDRQHRRRRRGLECDGKVNICCKKQFFVSFKDIGWSDWIIAPTGYHANYCEGECPSHIAGTSGSSLSFHSTVINHYRMRGHSPFANLKSCCVPTKLRPMSMLYYDDGQNIIKKDIQNMIVEECGCS
;
A
#
# COMPACT_ATOMS: atom_id res chain seq x y z
N MET A 1 74.77 78.45 31.37
CA MET A 1 74.37 78.31 32.79
C MET A 1 73.02 78.97 32.98
N PRO A 2 72.07 78.38 33.73
CA PRO A 2 71.61 76.98 33.59
C PRO A 2 70.06 76.94 33.78
N LEU A 3 69.25 75.93 33.47
CA LEU A 3 69.08 74.54 33.91
C LEU A 3 67.71 74.15 33.28
N LEU A 4 67.59 73.02 32.56
CA LEU A 4 66.98 71.77 33.07
C LEU A 4 65.49 71.96 33.48
N TRP A 5 64.51 71.18 33.00
CA TRP A 5 64.43 69.76 33.32
C TRP A 5 63.23 69.07 32.60
N LYS A 6 63.54 67.95 31.93
CA LYS A 6 62.78 66.72 31.57
C LYS A 6 61.27 66.81 31.25
N ARG A 7 60.85 66.43 30.03
CA ARG A 7 60.56 65.03 29.60
C ARG A 7 59.62 64.29 30.56
N GLY A 8 58.34 64.28 30.20
CA GLY A 8 57.35 63.29 30.63
C GLY A 8 56.48 62.93 29.43
N PHE A 9 56.95 62.02 28.58
CA PHE A 9 56.15 61.40 27.52
C PHE A 9 55.37 60.25 28.18
N LEU A 10 54.10 60.49 28.53
CA LEU A 10 53.17 59.41 28.90
C LEU A 10 52.43 58.98 27.63
N LEU A 11 52.81 57.83 27.10
CA LEU A 11 52.02 57.09 26.11
C LEU A 11 50.75 56.55 26.81
N VAL A 12 49.65 57.29 26.70
CA VAL A 12 48.33 56.78 27.07
C VAL A 12 47.76 56.02 25.88
N LEU A 13 47.78 54.70 25.98
CA LEU A 13 47.07 53.78 25.09
C LEU A 13 45.57 54.09 25.15
N CYS A 14 45.04 54.60 24.03
CA CYS A 14 43.61 54.86 23.85
C CYS A 14 42.88 53.52 23.63
N TRP A 15 42.41 52.89 24.70
CA TRP A 15 41.41 51.82 24.62
C TRP A 15 40.03 52.47 24.52
N ILE A 16 39.43 52.39 23.32
CA ILE A 16 38.04 52.75 23.08
C ILE A 16 37.17 51.72 23.82
N ILE A 17 36.71 52.06 25.02
CA ILE A 17 35.65 51.33 25.70
C ILE A 17 34.32 51.83 25.12
N VAL A 18 33.72 51.02 24.24
CA VAL A 18 32.32 51.18 23.84
C VAL A 18 31.47 50.84 25.07
N ARG A 19 30.87 51.87 25.68
CA ARG A 19 29.82 51.71 26.70
C ARG A 19 28.55 51.23 26.00
N SER A 20 28.23 49.95 26.16
CA SER A 20 26.89 49.42 25.94
C SER A 20 26.08 49.66 27.20
N SER A 21 25.04 50.48 27.12
CA SER A 21 24.06 50.67 28.20
C SER A 21 23.33 49.35 28.51
N PRO A 22 22.98 49.08 29.79
CA PRO A 22 22.28 47.86 30.16
C PRO A 22 20.81 47.95 29.78
N THR A 23 20.31 46.96 29.04
CA THR A 23 18.87 46.78 28.81
C THR A 23 18.21 46.18 30.05
N PRO A 24 17.01 46.64 30.46
CA PRO A 24 16.35 46.16 31.67
C PRO A 24 15.84 44.72 31.48
N GLY A 25 15.90 43.93 32.54
CA GLY A 25 15.33 42.59 32.60
C GLY A 25 13.83 42.60 32.30
N SER A 26 13.41 41.63 31.50
CA SER A 26 12.02 41.19 31.40
C SER A 26 11.98 39.76 31.91
N GLU A 27 11.12 39.59 32.90
CA GLU A 27 10.79 38.39 33.63
C GLU A 27 10.39 37.23 32.70
N GLY A 28 10.61 36.01 33.20
CA GLY A 28 10.35 34.78 32.48
C GLY A 28 8.88 34.65 32.05
N HIS A 29 8.68 34.58 30.74
CA HIS A 29 7.50 33.96 30.16
C HIS A 29 7.94 32.69 29.45
N SER A 30 7.87 31.57 30.17
CA SER A 30 7.72 30.25 29.58
C SER A 30 6.33 30.18 28.92
N SER A 31 6.18 30.76 27.73
CA SER A 31 5.08 30.40 26.85
C SER A 31 5.59 29.28 25.97
N VAL A 32 5.50 28.06 26.49
CA VAL A 32 5.41 26.89 25.62
C VAL A 32 4.19 27.18 24.75
N THR A 33 4.40 27.40 23.46
CA THR A 33 3.31 27.41 22.49
C THR A 33 2.63 26.06 22.62
N ASP A 34 1.50 26.02 23.31
CA ASP A 34 0.73 24.81 23.50
C ASP A 34 0.37 24.28 22.12
N CYS A 35 1.01 23.16 21.75
CA CYS A 35 0.58 22.38 20.61
C CYS A 35 -0.88 21.99 20.87
N PRO A 36 -1.84 22.28 19.97
CA PRO A 36 -3.25 21.96 20.18
C PRO A 36 -3.47 20.49 20.55
N SER A 37 -2.64 19.59 20.00
CA SER A 37 -2.65 18.16 20.31
C SER A 37 -2.11 17.81 21.70
N CYS A 38 -1.20 18.61 22.24
CA CYS A 38 -0.61 18.37 23.56
C CYS A 38 -1.35 19.14 24.68
N ALA A 39 -2.12 20.20 24.35
CA ALA A 39 -3.08 20.84 25.24
C ALA A 39 -4.28 19.94 25.58
N LEU A 40 -4.64 19.00 24.70
CA LEU A 40 -5.64 17.97 25.04
C LEU A 40 -5.12 16.95 26.07
N ALA A 41 -3.81 16.66 26.04
CA ALA A 41 -3.20 15.70 26.96
C ALA A 41 -3.04 16.24 28.40
N THR A 42 -3.21 17.55 28.60
CA THR A 42 -3.15 18.21 29.91
C THR A 42 -4.53 18.36 30.57
N LEU A 43 -5.63 18.04 29.87
CA LEU A 43 -6.95 17.91 30.49
C LEU A 43 -6.92 16.76 31.50
N SER A 44 -7.30 17.07 32.74
CA SER A 44 -7.28 16.16 33.89
C SER A 44 -8.00 14.84 33.62
N LYS A 45 -7.35 13.72 33.94
CA LYS A 45 -7.86 12.33 33.91
C LYS A 45 -9.11 12.06 34.76
N ASP A 46 -9.58 13.04 35.52
CA ASP A 46 -10.67 12.89 36.50
C ASP A 46 -12.05 13.37 36.00
N VAL A 47 -12.18 13.73 34.72
CA VAL A 47 -13.51 13.92 34.12
C VAL A 47 -13.96 12.57 33.59
N PRO A 48 -15.04 11.95 34.14
CA PRO A 48 -15.65 10.81 33.48
C PRO A 48 -16.03 11.30 32.09
N SER A 49 -15.48 10.70 31.02
CA SER A 49 -15.82 11.11 29.66
C SER A 49 -17.31 10.92 29.48
N SER A 50 -18.10 11.95 29.74
CA SER A 50 -19.53 11.86 29.62
C SER A 50 -19.76 11.78 28.12
N GLN A 51 -20.42 10.72 27.68
CA GLN A 51 -20.85 10.55 26.29
C GLN A 51 -21.43 11.85 25.66
N PRO A 52 -22.17 12.72 26.38
CA PRO A 52 -22.60 14.01 25.84
C PRO A 52 -21.48 15.00 25.48
N GLU A 53 -20.39 15.11 26.25
CA GLU A 53 -19.28 16.02 25.95
C GLU A 53 -18.56 15.61 24.65
N MET A 54 -18.35 14.31 24.46
CA MET A 54 -17.76 13.76 23.24
C MET A 54 -18.64 14.03 22.01
N VAL A 55 -19.96 13.91 22.15
CA VAL A 55 -20.91 14.26 21.09
C VAL A 55 -20.82 15.76 20.76
N GLU A 56 -20.67 16.63 21.75
CA GLU A 56 -20.52 18.07 21.51
C GLU A 56 -19.20 18.39 20.80
N ALA A 57 -18.10 17.73 21.16
CA ALA A 57 -16.82 17.86 20.48
C ALA A 57 -16.93 17.41 19.01
N VAL A 58 -17.60 16.29 18.73
CA VAL A 58 -17.88 15.83 17.37
C VAL A 58 -18.69 16.84 16.58
N LYS A 59 -19.76 17.39 17.18
CA LYS A 59 -20.57 18.45 16.55
C LYS A 59 -19.71 19.66 16.15
N LYS A 60 -18.89 20.18 17.07
CA LYS A 60 -17.98 21.30 16.80
C LYS A 60 -16.98 20.96 15.70
N HIS A 61 -16.43 19.74 15.72
CA HIS A 61 -15.50 19.28 14.69
C HIS A 61 -16.12 19.30 13.30
N ILE A 62 -17.34 18.75 13.13
CA ILE A 62 -18.05 18.75 11.85
C ILE A 62 -18.27 20.19 11.33
N LEU A 63 -18.76 21.09 12.18
CA LEU A 63 -19.00 22.49 11.79
C LEU A 63 -17.71 23.17 11.31
N ASN A 64 -16.61 22.97 12.04
CA ASN A 64 -15.29 23.49 11.66
C ASN A 64 -14.82 22.96 10.29
N MET A 65 -14.98 21.66 10.04
CA MET A 65 -14.59 21.02 8.76
C MET A 65 -15.49 21.47 7.60
N LEU A 66 -16.75 21.81 7.88
CA LEU A 66 -17.66 22.39 6.91
C LEU A 66 -17.47 23.89 6.70
N HIS A 67 -16.77 24.56 7.62
CA HIS A 67 -16.67 26.02 7.70
C HIS A 67 -18.01 26.70 8.00
N LEU A 68 -18.84 26.03 8.79
CA LEU A 68 -20.08 26.57 9.33
C LEU A 68 -19.82 27.07 10.76
N ARG A 69 -20.45 28.18 11.13
CA ARG A 69 -20.37 28.68 12.52
C ARG A 69 -21.27 27.88 13.44
N ASP A 70 -22.50 27.66 12.98
CA ASP A 70 -23.56 26.97 13.71
C ASP A 70 -24.30 26.03 12.77
N ARG A 71 -25.16 25.17 13.34
CA ARG A 71 -26.05 24.32 12.55
C ARG A 71 -27.03 25.19 11.73
N PRO A 72 -27.22 24.91 10.43
CA PRO A 72 -28.20 25.59 9.60
C PRO A 72 -29.63 25.43 10.10
N ASN A 73 -30.42 26.50 10.03
CA ASN A 73 -31.84 26.50 10.42
C ASN A 73 -32.74 26.24 9.21
N ILE A 74 -33.23 25.02 9.07
CA ILE A 74 -34.09 24.62 7.95
C ILE A 74 -35.55 24.99 8.25
N THR A 75 -35.95 26.18 7.80
CA THR A 75 -37.32 26.68 7.99
C THR A 75 -38.31 26.13 6.96
N GLN A 76 -37.86 25.83 5.74
CA GLN A 76 -38.66 25.23 4.67
C GLN A 76 -37.83 24.17 3.93
N PRO A 77 -37.88 22.89 4.35
CA PRO A 77 -37.17 21.84 3.62
C PRO A 77 -37.77 21.64 2.23
N VAL A 78 -36.91 21.38 1.25
CA VAL A 78 -37.33 20.94 -0.09
C VAL A 78 -38.17 19.67 0.07
N PRO A 79 -39.35 19.56 -0.59
CA PRO A 79 -40.17 18.35 -0.52
C PRO A 79 -39.33 17.10 -0.82
N LYS A 80 -39.38 16.10 0.07
CA LYS A 80 -38.51 14.91 0.01
C LYS A 80 -38.49 14.25 -1.38
N ALA A 81 -39.63 14.18 -2.05
CA ALA A 81 -39.73 13.63 -3.41
C ALA A 81 -38.92 14.42 -4.44
N ALA A 82 -38.92 15.76 -4.37
CA ALA A 82 -38.14 16.61 -5.27
C ALA A 82 -36.63 16.48 -5.00
N LEU A 83 -36.25 16.45 -3.71
CA LEU A 83 -34.87 16.23 -3.28
C LEU A 83 -34.31 14.90 -3.82
N LEU A 84 -35.01 13.80 -3.54
CA LEU A 84 -34.57 12.47 -3.95
C LEU A 84 -34.48 12.33 -5.47
N ASN A 85 -35.41 12.93 -6.21
CA ASN A 85 -35.36 12.94 -7.67
C ASN A 85 -34.14 13.73 -8.19
N ALA A 86 -33.86 14.91 -7.61
CA ALA A 86 -32.69 15.72 -7.96
C ALA A 86 -31.38 14.96 -7.69
N ILE A 87 -31.23 14.34 -6.52
CA ILE A 87 -30.05 13.53 -6.14
C ILE A 87 -29.83 12.41 -7.16
N LYS A 88 -30.90 11.69 -7.53
CA LYS A 88 -30.85 10.59 -8.50
C LYS A 88 -30.50 11.06 -9.91
N LYS A 89 -31.05 12.20 -10.36
CA LYS A 89 -30.84 12.74 -11.72
C LYS A 89 -29.46 13.36 -11.92
N LEU A 90 -28.92 13.99 -10.88
CA LEU A 90 -27.60 14.63 -10.90
C LEU A 90 -26.46 13.64 -10.60
N HIS A 91 -26.76 12.35 -10.38
CA HIS A 91 -25.77 11.32 -10.00
C HIS A 91 -24.95 11.71 -8.75
N VAL A 92 -25.59 12.45 -7.83
CA VAL A 92 -24.98 12.84 -6.55
C VAL A 92 -25.07 11.67 -5.56
N GLY A 93 -26.12 10.87 -5.66
CA GLY A 93 -26.34 9.71 -4.80
C GLY A 93 -27.36 8.72 -5.34
N LYS A 94 -27.23 7.47 -4.90
CA LYS A 94 -28.20 6.40 -5.12
C LYS A 94 -29.29 6.50 -4.07
N VAL A 95 -30.54 6.39 -4.50
CA VAL A 95 -31.72 6.47 -3.64
C VAL A 95 -32.37 5.09 -3.57
N GLY A 96 -32.43 4.51 -2.37
CA GLY A 96 -33.13 3.27 -2.08
C GLY A 96 -34.65 3.42 -2.10
N GLU A 97 -35.37 2.30 -2.16
CA GLU A 97 -36.85 2.27 -2.19
C GLU A 97 -37.48 2.83 -0.89
N ASP A 98 -36.76 2.72 0.22
CA ASP A 98 -37.09 3.29 1.54
C ASP A 98 -36.77 4.79 1.65
N GLY A 99 -36.19 5.38 0.61
CA GLY A 99 -35.71 6.76 0.59
C GLY A 99 -34.39 6.98 1.32
N TYR A 100 -33.61 5.92 1.58
CA TYR A 100 -32.22 6.01 2.00
C TYR A 100 -31.36 6.60 0.87
N VAL A 101 -30.42 7.47 1.21
CA VAL A 101 -29.52 8.12 0.26
C VAL A 101 -28.09 7.68 0.53
N GLU A 102 -27.45 7.10 -0.50
CA GLU A 102 -26.03 6.77 -0.49
C GLU A 102 -25.30 7.64 -1.50
N ILE A 103 -24.16 8.24 -1.10
CA ILE A 103 -23.37 9.07 -2.01
C ILE A 103 -22.69 8.16 -3.06
N GLU A 104 -22.92 8.45 -4.33
CA GLU A 104 -22.42 7.59 -5.43
C GLU A 104 -20.92 7.77 -5.63
N ASP A 105 -20.46 9.03 -5.66
CA ASP A 105 -19.05 9.38 -5.72
C ASP A 105 -18.45 9.71 -4.35
N ASP A 106 -18.43 8.70 -3.48
CA ASP A 106 -17.86 8.81 -2.14
C ASP A 106 -16.33 8.70 -2.17
N VAL A 107 -15.66 9.76 -1.69
CA VAL A 107 -14.20 9.81 -1.58
C VAL A 107 -13.68 8.78 -0.56
N GLY A 108 -14.49 8.42 0.44
CA GLY A 108 -14.17 7.38 1.42
C GLY A 108 -13.97 6.02 0.76
N ARG A 109 -14.91 5.61 -0.11
CA ARG A 109 -14.80 4.40 -0.95
C ARG A 109 -13.61 4.42 -1.91
N ARG A 110 -13.31 5.58 -2.52
CA ARG A 110 -12.12 5.71 -3.39
C ARG A 110 -10.83 5.53 -2.59
N ALA A 111 -10.77 6.07 -1.37
CA ALA A 111 -9.62 5.91 -0.49
C ALA A 111 -9.44 4.44 -0.06
N GLU A 112 -10.53 3.74 0.26
CA GLU A 112 -10.50 2.29 0.52
C GLU A 112 -10.00 1.50 -0.69
N MET A 113 -10.46 1.83 -1.91
CA MET A 113 -9.99 1.18 -3.14
C MET A 113 -8.50 1.45 -3.40
N ASN A 114 -8.03 2.68 -3.19
CA ASN A 114 -6.61 3.01 -3.33
C ASN A 114 -5.75 2.23 -2.32
N GLU A 115 -6.23 2.02 -1.09
CA GLU A 115 -5.55 1.19 -0.12
C GLU A 115 -5.47 -0.27 -0.56
N VAL A 116 -6.54 -0.82 -1.16
CA VAL A 116 -6.50 -2.16 -1.76
C VAL A 116 -5.44 -2.23 -2.87
N VAL A 117 -5.36 -1.21 -3.73
CA VAL A 117 -4.32 -1.12 -4.78
C VAL A 117 -2.92 -1.05 -4.19
N GLU A 118 -2.71 -0.30 -3.10
CA GLU A 118 -1.43 -0.26 -2.38
C GLU A 118 -1.08 -1.58 -1.67
N GLN A 119 -2.06 -2.46 -1.45
CA GLN A 119 -1.88 -3.79 -0.87
C GLN A 119 -1.73 -4.90 -1.92
N THR A 120 -2.05 -4.62 -3.19
CA THR A 120 -1.85 -5.53 -4.31
C THR A 120 -0.51 -5.29 -4.97
N SER A 121 0.31 -6.34 -5.10
CA SER A 121 1.54 -6.31 -5.88
C SER A 121 1.30 -6.95 -7.25
N GLU A 122 1.70 -6.25 -8.31
CA GLU A 122 1.81 -6.81 -9.66
C GLU A 122 3.22 -7.36 -9.87
N ILE A 123 3.33 -8.67 -10.10
CA ILE A 123 4.60 -9.38 -10.25
C ILE A 123 4.67 -9.95 -11.66
N ILE A 124 5.74 -9.61 -12.38
CA ILE A 124 6.06 -10.17 -13.71
C ILE A 124 7.31 -11.05 -13.58
N THR A 125 7.17 -12.33 -13.88
CA THR A 125 8.24 -13.32 -13.85
C THR A 125 8.51 -13.84 -15.25
N PHE A 126 9.68 -13.51 -15.82
CA PHE A 126 10.08 -14.02 -17.13
C PHE A 126 10.48 -15.50 -17.05
N ALA A 127 10.15 -16.25 -18.09
CA ALA A 127 10.50 -17.67 -18.17
C ALA A 127 12.00 -17.89 -18.36
N GLU A 128 12.54 -18.90 -17.69
CA GLU A 128 13.85 -19.49 -17.92
C GLU A 128 13.75 -20.84 -18.61
N SER A 129 14.87 -21.34 -19.13
CA SER A 129 14.88 -22.60 -19.87
C SER A 129 14.80 -23.75 -18.88
N GLY A 130 13.71 -24.52 -18.96
CA GLY A 130 13.58 -25.73 -18.17
C GLY A 130 14.59 -26.82 -18.57
N THR A 131 14.68 -27.86 -17.74
CA THR A 131 15.58 -29.00 -17.98
C THR A 131 15.15 -29.92 -19.12
N ALA A 132 13.88 -29.84 -19.55
CA ALA A 132 13.33 -30.64 -20.64
C ALA A 132 12.97 -29.78 -21.86
N LYS A 133 12.79 -30.43 -23.02
CA LYS A 133 12.33 -29.75 -24.24
C LYS A 133 10.93 -29.16 -24.03
N LYS A 134 10.71 -27.95 -24.57
CA LYS A 134 9.44 -27.20 -24.48
C LYS A 134 8.97 -26.94 -23.04
N MET A 135 9.93 -26.73 -22.13
CA MET A 135 9.67 -26.46 -20.72
C MET A 135 10.13 -25.06 -20.36
N LEU A 136 9.25 -24.32 -19.69
CA LEU A 136 9.52 -23.02 -19.12
C LEU A 136 9.61 -23.15 -17.60
N HIS A 137 10.62 -22.54 -17.02
CA HIS A 137 10.81 -22.44 -15.58
C HIS A 137 10.47 -21.03 -15.13
N PHE A 138 9.61 -20.87 -14.13
CA PHE A 138 9.31 -19.59 -13.52
C PHE A 138 9.66 -19.64 -12.04
N GLU A 139 10.59 -18.79 -11.62
CA GLU A 139 10.93 -18.61 -10.21
C GLU A 139 10.23 -17.34 -9.71
N ILE A 140 9.11 -17.53 -9.00
CA ILE A 140 8.31 -16.43 -8.46
C ILE A 140 9.11 -15.75 -7.35
N SER A 141 9.15 -14.41 -7.37
CA SER A 141 9.85 -13.61 -6.35
C SER A 141 9.41 -14.01 -4.93
N LYS A 142 10.33 -13.90 -3.96
CA LYS A 142 10.03 -14.10 -2.54
C LYS A 142 8.89 -13.21 -2.04
N GLU A 143 8.72 -12.03 -2.65
CA GLU A 143 7.58 -11.14 -2.41
C GLU A 143 6.25 -11.84 -2.72
N GLY A 144 6.19 -12.61 -3.82
CA GLY A 144 5.03 -13.43 -4.18
C GLY A 144 4.74 -14.54 -3.16
N SER A 145 5.76 -15.10 -2.52
CA SER A 145 5.60 -16.13 -1.47
C SER A 145 5.07 -15.57 -0.14
N GLU A 146 5.24 -14.26 0.11
CA GLU A 146 4.67 -13.56 1.27
C GLU A 146 3.22 -13.11 1.02
N LEU A 147 2.79 -13.07 -0.24
CA LEU A 147 1.41 -12.84 -0.64
C LEU A 147 0.60 -14.11 -0.40
N SER A 148 -0.65 -13.94 0.01
CA SER A 148 -1.47 -15.08 0.44
C SER A 148 -2.68 -15.31 -0.43
N VAL A 149 -3.11 -14.29 -1.19
CA VAL A 149 -4.25 -14.40 -2.09
C VAL A 149 -3.82 -13.90 -3.46
N VAL A 150 -3.83 -14.81 -4.42
CA VAL A 150 -3.66 -14.54 -5.85
C VAL A 150 -5.03 -14.16 -6.39
N GLU A 151 -5.20 -12.89 -6.72
CA GLU A 151 -6.43 -12.42 -7.36
C GLU A 151 -6.48 -12.86 -8.82
N HIS A 152 -5.31 -12.81 -9.48
CA HIS A 152 -5.20 -13.04 -10.90
C HIS A 152 -3.79 -13.53 -11.25
N ALA A 153 -3.67 -14.54 -12.13
CA ALA A 153 -2.39 -14.91 -12.71
C ALA A 153 -2.54 -15.48 -14.13
N GLU A 154 -1.62 -15.10 -15.01
CA GLU A 154 -1.65 -15.39 -16.44
C GLU A 154 -0.27 -15.68 -16.99
N VAL A 155 -0.15 -16.73 -17.81
CA VAL A 155 1.03 -16.96 -18.64
C VAL A 155 0.82 -16.36 -20.02
N TRP A 156 1.77 -15.54 -20.44
CA TRP A 156 1.80 -14.88 -21.74
C TRP A 156 2.76 -15.62 -22.67
N LEU A 157 2.22 -16.15 -23.76
CA LEU A 157 2.99 -16.85 -24.79
C LEU A 157 2.83 -16.15 -26.14
N PHE A 158 3.93 -15.94 -26.86
CA PHE A 158 3.89 -15.41 -28.21
C PHE A 158 3.86 -16.53 -29.25
N LEU A 159 2.85 -16.51 -30.11
CA LEU A 159 2.75 -17.42 -31.25
C LEU A 159 3.27 -16.71 -32.50
N LYS A 160 4.38 -17.19 -33.06
CA LYS A 160 4.96 -16.72 -34.32
C LYS A 160 4.38 -17.52 -35.49
N VAL A 161 3.80 -16.84 -36.46
CA VAL A 161 3.26 -17.45 -37.69
C VAL A 161 4.15 -17.05 -38.86
N SER A 162 4.85 -18.01 -39.46
CA SER A 162 5.84 -17.76 -40.52
C SER A 162 5.22 -17.59 -41.91
N LYS A 163 4.06 -18.21 -42.16
CA LYS A 163 3.26 -18.04 -43.37
C LYS A 163 1.82 -17.78 -42.98
N ALA A 164 1.27 -16.63 -43.38
CA ALA A 164 -0.12 -16.29 -43.10
C ALA A 164 -1.05 -17.31 -43.75
N ASN A 165 -1.65 -18.19 -42.94
CA ASN A 165 -2.61 -19.16 -43.43
C ASN A 165 -3.97 -18.48 -43.60
N ARG A 166 -4.54 -18.54 -44.81
CA ARG A 166 -5.85 -17.95 -45.12
C ARG A 166 -7.02 -18.81 -44.59
N SER A 167 -6.79 -20.09 -44.28
CA SER A 167 -7.80 -20.92 -43.62
C SER A 167 -7.93 -20.54 -42.14
N ARG A 168 -9.15 -20.54 -41.60
CA ARG A 168 -9.43 -20.32 -40.16
C ARG A 168 -9.00 -21.52 -39.31
N THR A 169 -7.74 -21.91 -39.39
CA THR A 169 -7.18 -23.00 -38.58
C THR A 169 -6.99 -22.52 -37.16
N LYS A 170 -7.61 -23.24 -36.22
CA LYS A 170 -7.36 -23.08 -34.79
C LYS A 170 -6.47 -24.22 -34.33
N VAL A 171 -5.52 -23.92 -33.47
CA VAL A 171 -4.69 -24.92 -32.79
C VAL A 171 -4.94 -24.85 -31.29
N THR A 172 -4.89 -25.99 -30.62
CA THR A 172 -5.04 -26.05 -29.16
C THR A 172 -3.68 -26.07 -28.51
N ILE A 173 -3.43 -25.10 -27.63
CA ILE A 173 -2.23 -25.04 -26.80
C ILE A 173 -2.61 -25.46 -25.38
N ARG A 174 -1.79 -26.33 -24.79
CA ARG A 174 -1.95 -26.85 -23.43
C ARG A 174 -0.72 -26.56 -22.59
N LEU A 175 -0.94 -26.09 -21.36
CA LEU A 175 0.08 -25.87 -20.36
C LEU A 175 -0.06 -26.93 -19.28
N PHE A 176 1.02 -27.66 -19.00
CA PHE A 176 1.09 -28.67 -17.97
C PHE A 176 2.08 -28.25 -16.89
N GLN A 177 1.63 -28.17 -15.64
CA GLN A 177 2.52 -28.01 -14.50
C GLN A 177 3.17 -29.35 -14.18
N GLN A 178 4.49 -29.36 -14.07
CA GLN A 178 5.21 -30.54 -13.62
C GLN A 178 5.35 -30.53 -12.09
N GLN A 179 4.91 -31.61 -11.44
CA GLN A 179 5.11 -31.81 -10.00
C GLN A 179 6.00 -33.03 -9.77
N ARG A 180 7.00 -32.87 -8.90
CA ARG A 180 7.73 -34.02 -8.34
C ARG A 180 6.94 -34.54 -7.14
N GLN A 181 6.48 -35.79 -7.20
CA GLN A 181 5.99 -36.43 -5.99
C GLN A 181 7.16 -36.68 -5.03
N PRO A 182 6.99 -36.42 -3.72
CA PRO A 182 7.87 -37.00 -2.72
C PRO A 182 7.68 -38.52 -2.75
N LYS A 183 8.78 -39.29 -2.81
CA LYS A 183 8.72 -40.75 -2.65
C LYS A 183 8.05 -41.05 -1.30
N GLY A 184 6.88 -41.68 -1.32
CA GLY A 184 6.31 -42.26 -0.11
C GLY A 184 7.22 -43.36 0.39
N ASN A 185 7.46 -43.42 1.70
CA ASN A 185 8.10 -44.57 2.34
C ASN A 185 7.21 -45.80 2.14
N SER A 186 7.49 -46.59 1.10
CA SER A 186 7.12 -48.01 1.09
C SER A 186 8.31 -48.78 1.65
N GLU A 187 8.25 -49.07 2.94
CA GLU A 187 9.06 -50.13 3.54
C GLU A 187 8.64 -51.47 2.91
N GLY A 188 9.61 -52.21 2.37
CA GLY A 188 9.47 -53.62 2.01
C GLY A 188 9.40 -53.91 0.52
N ALA A 189 10.56 -54.11 -0.11
CA ALA A 189 10.81 -55.18 -1.08
C ALA A 189 12.32 -55.23 -1.38
N GLU A 190 12.89 -56.41 -1.19
CA GLU A 190 14.31 -56.76 -1.30
C GLU A 190 14.79 -56.82 -2.78
N ASP A 191 16.08 -56.50 -2.97
CA ASP A 191 17.03 -56.87 -4.03
C ASP A 191 16.57 -57.08 -5.49
N MET A 192 17.04 -56.20 -6.39
CA MET A 192 17.73 -56.58 -7.64
C MET A 192 18.34 -55.34 -8.34
N GLU A 193 19.60 -55.45 -8.76
CA GLU A 193 20.31 -54.49 -9.61
C GLU A 193 19.73 -54.47 -11.03
N ASP A 194 19.34 -53.30 -11.55
CA ASP A 194 19.49 -52.79 -12.93
C ASP A 194 18.54 -51.59 -13.19
N GLY A 195 19.00 -50.58 -13.92
CA GLY A 195 18.11 -49.62 -14.62
C GLY A 195 17.54 -48.41 -13.87
N GLY A 196 18.26 -47.27 -13.93
CA GLY A 196 17.79 -45.87 -13.90
C GLY A 196 16.40 -45.52 -13.35
N LEU A 197 16.30 -45.23 -12.04
CA LEU A 197 15.10 -44.69 -11.39
C LEU A 197 14.93 -43.18 -11.67
N LYS A 198 14.32 -42.82 -12.81
CA LYS A 198 13.64 -41.52 -12.97
C LYS A 198 12.41 -41.52 -12.07
N GLY A 199 12.44 -40.76 -10.97
CA GLY A 199 11.25 -40.54 -10.13
C GLY A 199 10.06 -40.13 -10.98
N GLU A 200 8.90 -40.73 -10.69
CA GLU A 200 7.66 -40.56 -11.44
C GLU A 200 7.25 -39.07 -11.43
N ARG A 201 7.32 -38.43 -12.59
CA ARG A 201 6.99 -37.02 -12.77
C ARG A 201 5.51 -36.94 -13.10
N SER A 202 4.71 -36.42 -12.17
CA SER A 202 3.28 -36.18 -12.42
C SER A 202 3.12 -34.85 -13.16
N GLU A 203 2.27 -34.83 -14.19
CA GLU A 203 1.93 -33.63 -14.93
C GLU A 203 0.45 -33.30 -14.73
N THR A 204 0.16 -32.04 -14.42
CA THR A 204 -1.21 -31.55 -14.20
C THR A 204 -1.53 -30.49 -15.24
N LEU A 205 -2.63 -30.63 -15.96
CA LEU A 205 -3.10 -29.61 -16.90
C LEU A 205 -3.51 -28.35 -16.12
N ILE A 206 -2.89 -27.21 -16.42
CA ILE A 206 -3.18 -25.93 -15.75
C ILE A 206 -3.90 -24.92 -16.63
N SER A 207 -3.81 -25.06 -17.95
CA SER A 207 -4.54 -24.20 -18.90
C SER A 207 -4.63 -24.89 -20.27
N GLU A 208 -5.77 -24.74 -20.94
CA GLU A 208 -5.99 -25.17 -22.31
C GLU A 208 -6.72 -24.06 -23.08
N LYS A 209 -6.24 -23.74 -24.28
CA LYS A 209 -6.87 -22.70 -25.10
C LYS A 209 -6.73 -23.02 -26.59
N ALA A 210 -7.83 -22.88 -27.32
CA ALA A 210 -7.82 -22.86 -28.78
C ALA A 210 -7.47 -21.45 -29.28
N VAL A 211 -6.43 -21.34 -30.10
CA VAL A 211 -5.91 -20.06 -30.62
C VAL A 211 -5.96 -20.03 -32.16
N ASP A 212 -6.18 -18.86 -32.74
CA ASP A 212 -6.23 -18.65 -34.20
C ASP A 212 -4.81 -18.42 -34.74
N THR A 213 -4.45 -19.13 -35.82
CA THR A 213 -3.11 -19.07 -36.43
C THR A 213 -3.00 -18.05 -37.58
N ARG A 214 -3.90 -17.06 -37.66
CA ARG A 214 -3.90 -16.05 -38.75
C ARG A 214 -2.74 -15.06 -38.70
N LYS A 215 -2.34 -14.63 -37.51
CA LYS A 215 -1.30 -13.61 -37.31
C LYS A 215 -0.46 -13.93 -36.08
N SER A 216 0.80 -13.51 -36.12
CA SER A 216 1.67 -13.58 -34.95
C SER A 216 1.14 -12.66 -33.85
N THR A 217 0.88 -13.20 -32.66
CA THR A 217 0.30 -12.42 -31.56
C THR A 217 0.52 -13.09 -30.20
N TRP A 218 0.27 -12.33 -29.14
CA TRP A 218 0.29 -12.81 -27.76
C TRP A 218 -0.99 -13.55 -27.44
N HIS A 219 -0.85 -14.66 -26.73
CA HIS A 219 -1.95 -15.42 -26.18
C HIS A 219 -1.78 -15.56 -24.67
N ILE A 220 -2.87 -15.25 -23.99
CA ILE A 220 -2.97 -15.20 -22.52
C ILE A 220 -3.62 -16.49 -22.04
N PHE A 221 -3.00 -17.14 -21.07
CA PHE A 221 -3.43 -18.41 -20.46
C PHE A 221 -3.67 -18.20 -18.97
N PRO A 222 -4.93 -18.23 -18.49
CA PRO A 222 -5.21 -18.06 -17.07
C PRO A 222 -4.68 -19.27 -16.28
N VAL A 223 -3.99 -18.98 -15.17
CA VAL A 223 -3.37 -19.98 -14.28
C VAL A 223 -3.55 -19.66 -12.78
N SER A 224 -4.43 -18.71 -12.43
CA SER A 224 -4.63 -18.21 -11.06
C SER A 224 -4.73 -19.30 -9.99
N SER A 225 -5.60 -20.30 -10.19
CA SER A 225 -5.82 -21.39 -9.22
C SER A 225 -4.58 -22.27 -9.02
N SER A 226 -3.77 -22.44 -10.06
CA SER A 226 -2.58 -23.27 -10.04
C SER A 226 -1.43 -22.54 -9.33
N VAL A 227 -1.30 -21.23 -9.57
CA VAL A 227 -0.34 -20.37 -8.86
C VAL A 227 -0.72 -20.24 -7.38
N GLN A 228 -2.01 -20.00 -7.06
CA GLN A 228 -2.48 -19.99 -5.67
C GLN A 228 -2.10 -21.29 -4.94
N ARG A 229 -2.43 -22.45 -5.52
CA ARG A 229 -2.11 -23.76 -4.93
C ARG A 229 -0.60 -23.97 -4.73
N LEU A 230 0.22 -23.46 -5.64
CA LEU A 230 1.68 -23.54 -5.54
C LEU A 230 2.20 -22.73 -4.33
N LEU A 231 1.72 -21.48 -4.20
CA LEU A 231 2.10 -20.59 -3.10
C LEU A 231 1.55 -21.09 -1.75
N ASP A 232 0.36 -21.68 -1.73
CA ASP A 232 -0.21 -22.32 -0.53
C ASP A 232 0.67 -23.47 0.00
N GLN A 233 1.37 -24.16 -0.90
CA GLN A 233 2.36 -25.19 -0.56
C GLN A 233 3.72 -24.62 -0.13
N GLY A 234 3.88 -23.30 -0.09
CA GLY A 234 5.13 -22.63 0.24
C GLY A 234 6.21 -22.76 -0.85
N LYS A 235 5.81 -23.07 -2.09
CA LYS A 235 6.71 -23.19 -3.24
C LYS A 235 6.65 -21.93 -4.08
N SER A 236 7.80 -21.49 -4.58
CA SER A 236 7.93 -20.36 -5.53
C SER A 236 8.25 -20.80 -6.96
N SER A 237 8.56 -22.08 -7.15
CA SER A 237 9.13 -22.61 -8.38
C SER A 237 8.06 -23.32 -9.22
N LEU A 238 7.85 -22.86 -10.45
CA LEU A 238 6.82 -23.36 -11.36
C LEU A 238 7.42 -23.82 -12.69
N ASP A 239 7.45 -25.12 -12.90
CA ASP A 239 7.83 -25.72 -14.19
C ASP A 239 6.58 -25.97 -15.06
N VAL A 240 6.54 -25.36 -16.25
CA VAL A 240 5.43 -25.46 -17.21
C VAL A 240 5.91 -26.09 -18.51
N ARG A 241 5.39 -27.27 -18.85
CA ARG A 241 5.54 -27.89 -20.17
C ARG A 241 4.46 -27.39 -21.10
N ILE A 242 4.85 -26.99 -22.32
CA ILE A 242 3.91 -26.49 -23.33
C ILE A 242 3.74 -27.51 -24.46
N ALA A 243 2.48 -27.83 -24.77
CA ALA A 243 2.12 -28.72 -25.85
C ALA A 243 1.25 -28.01 -26.90
N CYS A 244 1.59 -28.20 -28.17
CA CYS A 244 0.78 -27.80 -29.31
C CYS A 244 1.15 -28.70 -30.48
N ASP A 245 0.32 -29.70 -30.73
CA ASP A 245 0.63 -30.78 -31.68
C ASP A 245 0.47 -30.29 -33.13
N LEU A 246 -0.52 -29.42 -33.37
CA LEU A 246 -0.87 -28.89 -34.70
C LEU A 246 -0.16 -27.57 -35.07
N CYS A 247 0.69 -27.01 -34.19
CA CYS A 247 1.34 -25.73 -34.44
C CYS A 247 2.26 -25.81 -35.67
N GLN A 248 3.11 -26.84 -35.75
CA GLN A 248 4.09 -26.96 -36.83
C GLN A 248 3.41 -27.19 -38.20
N GLU A 249 2.34 -27.99 -38.24
CA GLU A 249 1.55 -28.26 -39.45
C GLU A 249 0.87 -26.99 -40.00
N THR A 250 0.48 -26.08 -39.11
CA THR A 250 -0.18 -24.81 -39.48
C THR A 250 0.81 -23.67 -39.74
N GLY A 251 2.12 -23.93 -39.74
CA GLY A 251 3.16 -22.92 -39.95
C GLY A 251 3.35 -21.97 -38.75
N ALA A 252 2.83 -22.34 -37.58
CA ALA A 252 2.94 -21.61 -36.34
C ALA A 252 4.01 -22.21 -35.41
N SER A 253 4.69 -21.36 -34.65
CA SER A 253 5.71 -21.76 -33.69
C SER A 253 5.60 -20.90 -32.44
N LEU A 254 5.63 -21.52 -31.27
CA LEU A 254 5.68 -20.80 -30.01
C LEU A 254 7.10 -20.31 -29.74
N VAL A 255 7.23 -19.03 -29.40
CA VAL A 255 8.51 -18.46 -28.92
C VAL A 255 8.65 -18.88 -27.46
N LEU A 256 9.59 -19.78 -27.18
CA LEU A 256 9.90 -20.24 -25.84
C LEU A 256 11.16 -19.54 -25.37
N LEU A 257 12.33 -20.15 -25.57
CA LEU A 257 13.63 -19.53 -25.34
C LEU A 257 14.59 -20.05 -26.42
N GLY A 258 15.42 -19.15 -26.96
CA GLY A 258 16.34 -19.45 -28.05
C GLY A 258 17.26 -20.62 -27.71
N LYS A 259 17.67 -21.39 -28.72
CA LYS A 259 18.70 -22.42 -28.56
C LYS A 259 19.95 -21.72 -28.03
N LYS A 260 20.44 -22.07 -26.83
CA LYS A 260 21.83 -21.80 -26.46
C LYS A 260 22.66 -22.39 -27.60
N LYS A 261 23.32 -21.54 -28.39
CA LYS A 261 24.28 -21.96 -29.41
C LYS A 261 25.27 -22.84 -28.67
N LYS A 262 25.26 -24.15 -28.94
CA LYS A 262 26.25 -25.07 -28.40
C LYS A 262 27.57 -24.52 -28.91
N LYS A 263 28.41 -23.99 -28.02
CA LYS A 263 29.77 -23.59 -28.36
C LYS A 263 30.46 -24.92 -28.69
N GLU A 264 30.43 -25.30 -29.96
CA GLU A 264 31.31 -26.34 -30.46
C GLU A 264 32.72 -25.81 -30.24
N ASP A 265 33.40 -26.48 -29.33
CA ASP A 265 34.80 -26.27 -28.99
C ASP A 265 35.64 -26.81 -30.15
N ASP A 266 35.64 -26.09 -31.26
CA ASP A 266 36.71 -26.19 -32.23
C ASP A 266 37.73 -25.14 -31.86
N GLY A 267 38.77 -25.60 -31.16
CA GLY A 267 39.92 -24.81 -30.84
C GLY A 267 40.57 -24.27 -32.12
N GLU A 268 40.59 -22.95 -32.24
CA GLU A 268 41.82 -22.17 -32.44
C GLU A 268 41.46 -20.68 -32.42
N GLY A 269 42.28 -19.93 -31.67
CA GLY A 269 42.04 -18.54 -31.34
C GLY A 269 41.92 -17.63 -32.57
N LYS A 270 40.81 -16.88 -32.62
CA LYS A 270 40.76 -15.55 -33.20
C LYS A 270 39.76 -14.73 -32.38
N GLU A 271 40.27 -13.73 -31.66
CA GLU A 271 39.49 -12.58 -31.23
C GLU A 271 38.71 -12.07 -32.45
N LYS A 272 37.38 -12.21 -32.40
CA LYS A 272 36.50 -11.49 -33.29
C LYS A 272 35.62 -10.62 -32.40
N ASP A 273 35.75 -9.33 -32.68
CA ASP A 273 34.99 -8.21 -32.13
C ASP A 273 33.51 -8.53 -31.89
N ALA A 274 32.98 -7.83 -30.88
CA ALA A 274 31.59 -7.73 -30.49
C ALA A 274 30.62 -8.08 -31.63
N GLY A 275 30.07 -9.29 -31.55
CA GLY A 275 29.12 -9.81 -32.51
C GLY A 275 27.89 -8.89 -32.60
N GLU A 276 27.73 -8.32 -33.78
CA GLU A 276 26.52 -7.68 -34.26
C GLU A 276 25.34 -8.65 -34.06
N PHE A 277 24.51 -8.39 -33.04
CA PHE A 277 23.27 -9.12 -32.84
C PHE A 277 22.41 -8.89 -34.09
N THR A 278 22.07 -9.96 -34.80
CA THR A 278 21.16 -9.85 -35.94
C THR A 278 19.80 -9.33 -35.45
N GLY A 279 19.17 -8.37 -36.15
CA GLY A 279 17.89 -7.77 -35.72
C GLY A 279 16.70 -8.74 -35.60
N GLU A 280 16.88 -10.02 -35.98
CA GLU A 280 15.92 -11.10 -35.70
C GLU A 280 16.05 -11.67 -34.27
N GLU A 281 17.26 -11.71 -33.71
CA GLU A 281 17.50 -12.17 -32.33
C GLU A 281 16.99 -11.15 -31.29
N GLU A 282 17.14 -9.84 -31.52
CA GLU A 282 16.55 -8.79 -30.68
C GLU A 282 15.01 -8.82 -30.72
N LYS A 283 14.43 -9.07 -31.90
CA LYS A 283 12.97 -9.22 -32.06
C LYS A 283 12.42 -10.50 -31.44
N GLU A 284 13.22 -11.56 -31.27
CA GLU A 284 12.78 -12.75 -30.54
C GLU A 284 12.92 -12.59 -29.01
N GLN A 285 13.85 -11.76 -28.54
CA GLN A 285 13.97 -11.41 -27.12
C GLN A 285 12.77 -10.64 -26.59
N SER A 286 12.14 -9.78 -27.40
CA SER A 286 10.91 -9.06 -27.00
C SER A 286 9.68 -9.96 -26.86
N HIS A 287 9.75 -11.19 -27.39
CA HIS A 287 8.68 -12.19 -27.33
C HIS A 287 8.92 -13.27 -26.26
N ARG A 288 9.84 -13.02 -25.31
CA ARG A 288 10.12 -13.93 -24.20
C ARG A 288 8.85 -14.15 -23.34
N PRO A 289 8.44 -15.40 -23.10
CA PRO A 289 7.32 -15.71 -22.22
C PRO A 289 7.48 -15.16 -20.81
N PHE A 290 6.37 -14.77 -20.20
CA PHE A 290 6.33 -14.33 -18.81
C PHE A 290 5.02 -14.75 -18.13
N LEU A 291 5.10 -14.89 -16.80
CA LEU A 291 3.97 -15.03 -15.90
C LEU A 291 3.71 -13.65 -15.31
N MET A 292 2.49 -13.13 -15.46
CA MET A 292 2.01 -11.97 -14.71
C MET A 292 1.08 -12.46 -13.61
N MET A 293 1.21 -11.89 -12.40
CA MET A 293 0.25 -12.15 -11.33
C MET A 293 -0.04 -10.89 -10.52
N LEU A 294 -1.30 -10.73 -10.14
CA LEU A 294 -1.78 -9.79 -9.14
C LEU A 294 -2.08 -10.59 -7.88
N ALA A 295 -1.39 -10.23 -6.80
CA ALA A 295 -1.60 -10.87 -5.53
C ALA A 295 -1.60 -9.84 -4.39
N ARG A 296 -2.40 -10.14 -3.38
CA ARG A 296 -2.54 -9.33 -2.17
C ARG A 296 -2.03 -10.10 -0.95
N HIS A 297 -1.51 -9.35 0.01
CA HIS A 297 -1.22 -9.93 1.32
C HIS A 297 -2.54 -10.31 2.01
N SER A 298 -2.66 -11.55 2.52
CA SER A 298 -3.79 -11.85 3.40
C SER A 298 -3.56 -11.20 4.75
N GLU A 299 -4.65 -10.72 5.31
CA GLU A 299 -4.75 -10.26 6.69
C GLU A 299 -4.33 -11.33 7.71
N ASP A 300 -4.54 -12.61 7.40
CA ASP A 300 -4.43 -13.76 8.33
C ASP A 300 -2.98 -14.19 8.62
N ARG A 301 -2.06 -14.06 7.66
CA ARG A 301 -0.63 -14.40 7.88
C ARG A 301 0.20 -13.24 8.46
N GLN A 302 -0.43 -12.08 8.66
CA GLN A 302 0.24 -10.82 9.03
C GLN A 302 0.07 -10.39 10.50
N HIS A 303 -0.12 -11.31 11.44
CA HIS A 303 0.23 -10.97 12.83
C HIS A 303 1.73 -10.67 13.04
N ARG A 304 2.59 -10.75 12.00
CA ARG A 304 4.04 -10.55 12.16
C ARG A 304 4.76 -9.47 11.38
N ARG A 305 4.18 -8.71 10.42
CA ARG A 305 5.01 -7.66 9.77
C ARG A 305 4.38 -6.43 9.09
N ARG A 306 3.05 -6.27 9.02
CA ARG A 306 2.44 -4.94 8.80
C ARG A 306 1.58 -4.62 10.02
N ARG A 307 2.15 -3.78 10.89
CA ARG A 307 1.65 -3.53 12.23
C ARG A 307 0.49 -2.55 12.14
N ARG A 308 -0.75 -3.05 12.08
CA ARG A 308 -1.95 -2.21 12.16
C ARG A 308 -1.88 -1.35 13.42
N GLY A 309 -2.36 -0.11 13.32
CA GLY A 309 -2.51 0.77 14.50
C GLY A 309 -3.23 0.04 15.64
N LEU A 310 -2.73 0.19 16.87
CA LEU A 310 -3.33 -0.44 18.04
C LEU A 310 -4.76 0.07 18.25
N GLU A 311 -5.71 -0.82 18.54
CA GLU A 311 -7.06 -0.46 18.96
C GLU A 311 -7.17 -0.54 20.49
N CYS A 312 -7.87 0.41 21.10
CA CYS A 312 -7.99 0.47 22.56
C CYS A 312 -8.90 -0.65 23.08
N ASP A 313 -8.32 -1.62 23.79
CA ASP A 313 -9.05 -2.76 24.38
C ASP A 313 -9.41 -2.57 25.87
N GLY A 314 -9.05 -1.41 26.44
CA GLY A 314 -9.27 -1.05 27.84
C GLY A 314 -8.29 -1.69 28.83
N LYS A 315 -7.35 -2.52 28.39
CA LYS A 315 -6.38 -3.21 29.27
C LYS A 315 -5.05 -2.49 29.37
N VAL A 316 -4.68 -1.69 28.37
CA VAL A 316 -3.38 -0.99 28.30
C VAL A 316 -3.59 0.48 27.95
N ASN A 317 -2.94 1.38 28.68
CA ASN A 317 -2.97 2.83 28.45
C ASN A 317 -1.90 3.30 27.44
N ILE A 318 -1.62 2.48 26.43
CA ILE A 318 -0.68 2.82 25.35
C ILE A 318 -1.44 3.50 24.22
N CYS A 319 -0.79 4.42 23.50
CA CYS A 319 -1.40 5.11 22.35
C CYS A 319 -2.09 4.14 21.39
N CYS A 320 -3.40 4.32 21.23
CA CYS A 320 -4.30 3.48 20.46
C CYS A 320 -5.46 4.29 19.87
N LYS A 321 -6.12 3.72 18.86
CA LYS A 321 -7.35 4.23 18.27
C LYS A 321 -8.55 3.72 19.06
N LYS A 322 -9.44 4.64 19.46
CA LYS A 322 -10.73 4.32 20.07
C LYS A 322 -11.85 4.53 19.06
N GLN A 323 -12.70 3.52 18.92
CA GLN A 323 -13.82 3.56 18.00
C GLN A 323 -15.00 4.30 18.63
N PHE A 324 -15.54 5.28 17.91
CA PHE A 324 -16.70 6.05 18.37
C PHE A 324 -17.63 6.37 17.20
N PHE A 325 -18.72 5.63 17.10
CA PHE A 325 -19.71 5.84 16.05
C PHE A 325 -20.76 6.87 16.50
N VAL A 326 -21.04 7.83 15.63
CA VAL A 326 -22.06 8.86 15.86
C VAL A 326 -23.10 8.79 14.76
N SER A 327 -24.32 8.43 15.15
CA SER A 327 -25.51 8.52 14.32
C SER A 327 -26.02 9.96 14.30
N PHE A 328 -26.17 10.54 13.11
CA PHE A 328 -26.72 11.90 12.97
C PHE A 328 -28.19 11.96 13.40
N LYS A 329 -28.91 10.85 13.32
CA LYS A 329 -30.27 10.75 13.84
C LYS A 329 -30.28 10.89 15.37
N ASP A 330 -29.37 10.21 16.05
CA ASP A 330 -29.34 10.15 17.52
C ASP A 330 -28.91 11.49 18.12
N ILE A 331 -28.07 12.25 17.41
CA ILE A 331 -27.64 13.58 17.84
C ILE A 331 -28.54 14.72 17.32
N GLY A 332 -29.61 14.37 16.61
CA GLY A 332 -30.63 15.29 16.09
C GLY A 332 -30.17 16.18 14.94
N TRP A 333 -29.25 15.71 14.09
CA TRP A 333 -28.67 16.40 12.93
C TRP A 333 -29.07 15.79 11.57
N SER A 334 -29.89 14.74 11.58
CA SER A 334 -30.40 14.08 10.36
C SER A 334 -31.43 14.90 9.56
N ASP A 335 -31.82 16.07 10.06
CA ASP A 335 -32.68 17.02 9.37
C ASP A 335 -31.92 17.82 8.32
N TRP A 336 -30.65 18.17 8.61
CA TRP A 336 -29.82 18.99 7.73
C TRP A 336 -28.69 18.19 7.07
N ILE A 337 -28.21 17.12 7.71
CA ILE A 337 -27.30 16.15 7.07
C ILE A 337 -28.15 15.07 6.41
N ILE A 338 -28.12 15.04 5.07
CA ILE A 338 -28.90 14.12 4.24
C ILE A 338 -28.19 12.77 4.14
N ALA A 339 -26.86 12.79 3.93
CA ALA A 339 -26.04 11.59 3.87
C ALA A 339 -24.59 11.89 4.33
N PRO A 340 -23.90 10.92 4.96
CA PRO A 340 -24.41 9.60 5.37
C PRO A 340 -25.31 9.69 6.61
N THR A 341 -25.80 8.55 7.13
CA THR A 341 -26.64 8.51 8.34
C THR A 341 -25.88 8.69 9.65
N GLY A 342 -24.56 8.49 9.61
CA GLY A 342 -23.64 8.60 10.72
C GLY A 342 -22.23 8.26 10.26
N TYR A 343 -21.27 8.38 11.15
CA TYR A 343 -19.88 8.05 10.83
C TYR A 343 -19.07 7.66 12.07
N HIS A 344 -17.90 7.07 11.82
CA HIS A 344 -16.93 6.70 12.84
C HIS A 344 -16.03 7.89 13.17
N ALA A 345 -16.42 8.67 14.18
CA ALA A 345 -15.64 9.75 14.77
C ALA A 345 -14.54 9.20 15.70
N ASN A 346 -13.73 8.27 15.18
CA ASN A 346 -12.65 7.63 15.91
C ASN A 346 -11.62 8.68 16.37
N TYR A 347 -10.98 8.42 17.50
CA TYR A 347 -9.97 9.32 18.06
C TYR A 347 -8.81 8.55 18.70
N CYS A 348 -7.70 9.24 18.90
CA CYS A 348 -6.51 8.67 19.52
C CYS A 348 -6.51 8.93 21.03
N GLU A 349 -6.25 7.89 21.82
CA GLU A 349 -6.18 7.94 23.28
C GLU A 349 -4.97 7.13 23.76
N GLY A 350 -4.46 7.45 24.96
CA GLY A 350 -3.38 6.71 25.60
C GLY A 350 -2.05 7.47 25.64
N GLU A 351 -1.08 6.86 26.31
CA GLU A 351 0.22 7.47 26.56
C GLU A 351 1.29 6.94 25.59
N CYS A 352 2.26 7.82 25.32
CA CYS A 352 3.43 7.54 24.48
C CYS A 352 4.70 7.49 25.33
N PRO A 353 5.00 6.35 25.99
CA PRO A 353 6.18 6.23 26.83
C PRO A 353 7.47 6.34 26.01
N SER A 354 8.45 7.06 26.58
CA SER A 354 9.75 7.39 25.97
C SER A 354 10.58 6.17 25.55
N HIS A 355 10.42 5.04 26.25
CA HIS A 355 11.13 3.79 25.98
C HIS A 355 10.50 2.95 24.86
N ILE A 356 9.30 3.29 24.39
CA ILE A 356 8.53 2.51 23.41
C ILE A 356 8.65 3.08 21.98
N ALA A 357 9.34 4.19 21.76
CA ALA A 357 9.66 4.60 20.39
C ALA A 357 10.72 3.70 19.69
N GLY A 358 11.09 2.58 20.33
CA GLY A 358 11.73 1.40 19.71
C GLY A 358 10.79 0.19 19.58
N THR A 359 9.64 0.15 20.25
CA THR A 359 8.56 -0.83 20.02
C THR A 359 7.69 -0.38 18.84
N SER A 360 8.36 -0.14 17.72
CA SER A 360 8.02 -0.72 16.42
C SER A 360 6.50 -0.65 16.08
N GLY A 361 6.12 0.41 15.37
CA GLY A 361 4.74 0.71 14.94
C GLY A 361 4.21 2.05 15.44
N SER A 362 4.80 2.61 16.51
CA SER A 362 4.30 3.84 17.13
C SER A 362 5.05 5.12 16.74
N SER A 363 6.10 5.10 15.90
CA SER A 363 6.79 6.35 15.51
C SER A 363 6.22 6.90 14.20
N LEU A 364 5.64 8.10 14.25
CA LEU A 364 5.00 8.77 13.10
C LEU A 364 5.92 9.10 11.92
N SER A 365 7.22 9.27 12.17
CA SER A 365 8.17 9.66 11.13
C SER A 365 9.59 9.22 11.48
N PHE A 366 10.47 9.18 10.47
CA PHE A 366 11.91 9.01 10.68
C PHE A 366 12.46 10.05 11.66
N HIS A 367 11.97 11.30 11.60
CA HIS A 367 12.35 12.36 12.53
C HIS A 367 11.94 12.04 13.98
N SER A 368 10.74 11.53 14.22
CA SER A 368 10.28 11.10 15.55
C SER A 368 11.15 9.97 16.11
N THR A 369 11.55 9.01 15.27
CA THR A 369 12.49 7.94 15.66
C THR A 369 13.85 8.51 16.07
N VAL A 370 14.40 9.42 15.26
CA VAL A 370 15.69 10.07 15.53
C VAL A 370 15.64 10.89 16.82
N ILE A 371 14.62 11.75 16.98
CA ILE A 371 14.44 12.59 18.18
C ILE A 371 14.29 11.72 19.43
N ASN A 372 13.50 10.65 19.38
CA ASN A 372 13.38 9.75 20.52
C ASN A 372 14.70 9.06 20.86
N HIS A 373 15.48 8.68 19.86
CA HIS A 373 16.79 8.07 20.08
C HIS A 373 17.78 9.05 20.76
N TYR A 374 17.77 10.33 20.38
CA TYR A 374 18.55 11.37 21.09
C TYR A 374 18.05 11.60 22.54
N ARG A 375 16.73 11.58 22.75
CA ARG A 375 16.09 11.67 24.07
C ARG A 375 16.51 10.52 24.98
N MET A 376 16.47 9.29 24.49
CA MET A 376 16.87 8.08 25.22
C MET A 376 18.34 8.08 25.64
N ARG A 377 19.21 8.74 24.85
CA ARG A 377 20.64 8.90 25.17
C ARG A 377 20.93 10.12 26.05
N GLY A 378 19.92 10.83 26.54
CA GLY A 378 20.09 11.97 27.45
C GLY A 378 20.75 13.21 26.84
N HIS A 379 20.74 13.36 25.51
CA HIS A 379 21.34 14.52 24.85
C HIS A 379 20.35 15.72 24.91
N SER A 380 20.71 16.80 25.62
CA SER A 380 19.96 18.06 25.62
C SER A 380 20.08 18.72 24.23
N PRO A 381 18.98 19.26 23.64
CA PRO A 381 17.83 19.90 24.27
C PRO A 381 16.53 19.07 24.39
N PHE A 382 16.51 17.78 24.00
CA PHE A 382 15.26 17.03 23.81
C PHE A 382 14.78 16.18 25.02
N ALA A 383 15.47 16.28 26.16
CA ALA A 383 15.18 15.46 27.35
C ALA A 383 13.78 15.72 27.96
N ASN A 384 13.24 16.93 27.81
CA ASN A 384 11.95 17.34 28.39
C ASN A 384 10.77 17.26 27.41
N LEU A 385 10.98 16.79 26.17
CA LEU A 385 9.91 16.65 25.18
C LEU A 385 9.14 15.35 25.39
N LYS A 386 7.83 15.47 25.68
CA LYS A 386 6.90 14.33 25.70
C LYS A 386 6.43 14.02 24.28
N SER A 387 6.25 12.74 23.98
CA SER A 387 5.57 12.30 22.76
C SER A 387 4.05 12.36 22.97
N CYS A 388 3.32 12.86 21.97
CA CYS A 388 1.86 12.98 21.99
C CYS A 388 1.25 11.85 21.12
N CYS A 389 0.10 11.30 21.54
CA CYS A 389 -0.65 10.30 20.77
C CYS A 389 -1.52 11.02 19.74
N VAL A 390 -1.23 10.83 18.45
CA VAL A 390 -1.91 11.55 17.36
C VAL A 390 -2.24 10.62 16.18
N PRO A 391 -3.20 10.99 15.32
CA PRO A 391 -3.53 10.22 14.13
C PRO A 391 -2.33 10.07 13.17
N THR A 392 -2.04 8.84 12.75
CA THR A 392 -1.01 8.52 11.73
C THR A 392 -1.61 8.36 10.35
N LYS A 393 -2.85 7.84 10.28
CA LYS A 393 -3.59 7.59 9.04
C LYS A 393 -5.00 8.12 9.19
N LEU A 394 -5.40 8.97 8.25
CA LEU A 394 -6.70 9.62 8.20
C LEU A 394 -7.35 9.34 6.85
N ARG A 395 -8.65 9.08 6.86
CA ARG A 395 -9.45 8.85 5.65
C ARG A 395 -10.42 10.02 5.40
N PRO A 396 -10.57 10.45 4.14
CA PRO A 396 -11.57 11.45 3.78
C PRO A 396 -12.98 10.86 3.80
N MET A 397 -13.98 11.74 3.86
CA MET A 397 -15.40 11.37 3.89
C MET A 397 -16.22 12.37 3.08
N SER A 398 -17.13 11.87 2.25
CA SER A 398 -18.11 12.72 1.57
C SER A 398 -19.32 12.97 2.44
N MET A 399 -19.88 14.18 2.38
CA MET A 399 -21.09 14.55 3.09
C MET A 399 -22.03 15.37 2.22
N LEU A 400 -23.32 15.06 2.31
CA LEU A 400 -24.41 15.74 1.62
C LEU A 400 -25.30 16.42 2.66
N TYR A 401 -25.37 17.75 2.65
CA TYR A 401 -26.05 18.51 3.69
C TYR A 401 -26.70 19.80 3.15
N TYR A 402 -27.61 20.38 3.92
CA TYR A 402 -28.16 21.71 3.69
C TYR A 402 -27.27 22.79 4.31
N ASP A 403 -26.95 23.81 3.54
CA ASP A 403 -26.23 25.00 4.00
C ASP A 403 -27.19 26.09 4.53
N ASP A 404 -26.64 27.15 5.12
CA ASP A 404 -27.40 28.29 5.66
C ASP A 404 -28.33 28.94 4.62
N GLY A 405 -27.96 28.88 3.34
CA GLY A 405 -28.78 29.34 2.22
C GLY A 405 -29.87 28.37 1.75
N GLN A 406 -30.15 27.29 2.50
CA GLN A 406 -31.06 26.19 2.11
C GLN A 406 -30.64 25.44 0.83
N ASN A 407 -29.38 25.59 0.42
CA ASN A 407 -28.80 24.88 -0.71
C ASN A 407 -28.30 23.51 -0.27
N ILE A 408 -28.41 22.52 -1.15
CA ILE A 408 -27.88 21.16 -0.91
C ILE A 408 -26.45 21.10 -1.45
N ILE A 409 -25.49 20.80 -0.59
CA ILE A 409 -24.06 20.76 -0.91
C ILE A 409 -23.53 19.34 -0.70
N LYS A 410 -22.86 18.80 -1.72
CA LYS A 410 -21.97 17.62 -1.61
C LYS A 410 -20.55 18.12 -1.39
N LYS A 411 -19.93 17.80 -0.26
CA LYS A 411 -18.57 18.19 0.07
C LYS A 411 -17.73 16.95 0.40
N ASP A 412 -16.52 16.91 -0.15
CA ASP A 412 -15.52 15.90 0.18
C ASP A 412 -14.59 16.47 1.25
N ILE A 413 -14.68 15.92 2.46
CA ILE A 413 -13.98 16.42 3.64
C ILE A 413 -12.73 15.56 3.83
N GLN A 414 -11.55 16.16 3.69
CA GLN A 414 -10.28 15.49 3.94
C GLN A 414 -10.05 15.31 5.45
N ASN A 415 -9.27 14.29 5.81
CA ASN A 415 -8.81 14.09 7.18
C ASN A 415 -9.92 13.96 8.25
N MET A 416 -11.05 13.32 7.89
CA MET A 416 -12.25 13.29 8.74
C MET A 416 -12.30 12.06 9.68
N ILE A 417 -11.82 10.90 9.22
CA ILE A 417 -11.92 9.63 9.96
C ILE A 417 -10.52 9.16 10.35
N VAL A 418 -10.28 8.90 11.64
CA VAL A 418 -9.03 8.30 12.12
C VAL A 418 -9.03 6.79 11.85
N GLU A 419 -8.03 6.33 11.11
CA GLU A 419 -7.83 4.91 10.81
C GLU A 419 -6.75 4.27 11.68
N GLU A 420 -5.69 5.04 11.98
CA GLU A 420 -4.56 4.61 12.79
C GLU A 420 -4.03 5.75 13.68
N CYS A 421 -3.45 5.38 14.82
CA CYS A 421 -2.85 6.29 15.80
C CYS A 421 -1.39 5.90 16.08
N GLY A 422 -0.57 6.88 16.45
CA GLY A 422 0.82 6.69 16.82
C GLY A 422 1.39 7.83 17.67
N CYS A 423 2.65 7.67 18.08
CA CYS A 423 3.40 8.59 18.93
C CYS A 423 4.34 9.49 18.13
N SER A 424 4.25 10.81 18.36
CA SER A 424 5.05 11.83 17.65
C SER A 424 6.27 12.29 18.40
#